data_AF-A0A0Q5P7V9-F1
#
_entry.id   AF-A0A0Q5P7V9-F1
#
_cell.length_a   1.000
_cell.length_b   1.000
_cell.length_c   1.000
_cell.angle_alpha   90.00
_cell.angle_beta   90.00
_cell.angle_gamma   90.00
#
_symmetry.space_group_name_H-M   'P 1'
#
loop_
_entity.id
_entity.type
_entity.pdbx_description
1 polymer ?
#
loop_
_entity_poly.entity_id
_entity_poly.type
_entity_poly.pdbx_seq_one_letter_code
_entity_poly.pdbx_strand_id
1 'polypeptide(L)'
;MPSNSTVAAACRKFGVVRRKVGEERYAILMDTAEHAEALFQADPNADNGKTNRGRDPLFDIEHMVQDACRKRVEAKLLDEEGEACGD
;
A
#
# COMPACT_ATOMS: atom_id res chain seq x y z
N MET A 1 16.72 3.12 16.97
CA MET A 1 16.39 1.76 16.48
C MET A 1 14.90 1.55 16.70
N PRO A 2 14.11 1.20 15.66
CA PRO A 2 12.69 0.96 15.85
C PRO A 2 12.49 -0.23 16.80
N SER A 3 11.64 -0.05 17.81
CA SER A 3 11.31 -1.08 18.80
C SER A 3 10.65 -2.28 18.14
N ASN A 4 10.92 -3.51 18.60
CA ASN A 4 10.32 -4.75 18.06
C ASN A 4 8.78 -4.73 17.97
N SER A 5 8.11 -3.89 18.78
CA SER A 5 6.66 -3.65 18.73
C SER A 5 6.19 -2.98 17.42
N THR A 6 6.98 -2.06 16.86
CA THR A 6 6.62 -1.30 15.65
C THR A 6 6.69 -2.17 14.40
N VAL A 7 7.67 -3.07 14.32
CA VAL A 7 7.84 -4.02 13.21
C VAL A 7 6.67 -5.03 13.19
N ALA A 8 6.30 -5.56 14.35
CA ALA A 8 5.16 -6.48 14.46
C ALA A 8 3.82 -5.83 14.07
N ALA A 9 3.63 -4.55 14.42
CA ALA A 9 2.44 -3.79 14.02
C ALA A 9 2.40 -3.55 12.50
N ALA A 10 3.53 -3.24 11.87
CA ALA A 10 3.62 -3.09 10.41
C ALA A 10 3.32 -4.41 9.69
N CYS A 11 3.93 -5.53 10.11
CA CYS A 11 3.67 -6.84 9.51
C CYS A 11 2.19 -7.26 9.61
N ARG A 12 1.51 -6.95 10.73
CA ARG A 12 0.07 -7.20 10.86
C ARG A 12 -0.75 -6.39 9.85
N LYS A 13 -0.43 -5.10 9.68
CA LYS A 13 -1.11 -4.23 8.70
C LYS A 13 -0.90 -4.72 7.26
N PHE A 14 0.31 -5.15 6.89
CA PHE A 14 0.57 -5.73 5.56
C PHE A 14 -0.20 -7.05 5.33
N GLY A 15 -0.32 -7.89 6.34
CA GLY A 15 -1.13 -9.11 6.27
C GLY A 15 -2.62 -8.83 6.02
N VAL A 16 -3.16 -7.77 6.62
CA VAL A 16 -4.55 -7.33 6.39
C VAL A 16 -4.72 -6.83 4.95
N VAL A 17 -3.82 -5.98 4.46
CA VAL A 17 -3.88 -5.47 3.07
C VAL A 17 -3.81 -6.63 2.07
N ARG A 18 -2.90 -7.59 2.27
CA ARG A 18 -2.76 -8.78 1.43
C ARG A 18 -4.05 -9.61 1.37
N ARG A 19 -4.72 -9.85 2.50
CA ARG A 19 -6.01 -10.56 2.54
C ARG A 19 -7.12 -9.79 1.83
N LYS A 20 -7.15 -8.46 1.95
CA LYS A 20 -8.21 -7.61 1.38
C LYS A 20 -8.07 -7.43 -0.13
N VAL A 21 -6.86 -7.17 -0.59
CA VAL A 21 -6.54 -6.89 -1.99
C VAL A 21 -6.46 -8.19 -2.81
N GLY A 22 -6.09 -9.29 -2.16
CA GLY A 22 -5.84 -10.59 -2.78
C GLY A 22 -4.37 -10.75 -3.19
N GLU A 23 -3.89 -12.00 -3.21
CA GLU A 23 -2.47 -12.35 -3.44
C GLU A 23 -1.89 -11.74 -4.73
N GLU A 24 -2.59 -11.89 -5.84
CA GLU A 24 -2.14 -11.41 -7.15
C GLU A 24 -2.03 -9.88 -7.20
N ARG A 25 -3.06 -9.17 -6.72
CA ARG A 25 -3.05 -7.71 -6.67
C ARG A 25 -2.09 -7.17 -5.61
N TYR A 26 -1.84 -7.92 -4.54
CA TYR A 26 -0.84 -7.57 -3.54
C TYR A 26 0.58 -7.67 -4.10
N ALA A 27 0.87 -8.68 -4.92
CA ALA A 27 2.15 -8.77 -5.62
C ALA A 27 2.37 -7.57 -6.55
N ILE A 28 1.34 -7.16 -7.31
CA ILE A 28 1.38 -5.96 -8.16
C ILE A 28 1.59 -4.71 -7.31
N LEU A 29 0.89 -4.58 -6.17
CA LEU A 29 1.05 -3.46 -5.25
C LEU A 29 2.48 -3.33 -4.74
N MET A 30 3.11 -4.45 -4.37
CA MET A 30 4.50 -4.47 -3.91
C MET A 30 5.48 -4.10 -5.02
N ASP A 31 5.30 -4.62 -6.23
CA ASP A 31 6.13 -4.26 -7.40
C ASP A 31 6.03 -2.76 -7.73
N THR A 32 4.82 -2.21 -7.71
CA THR A 32 4.58 -0.78 -7.88
C THR A 32 5.25 0.05 -6.78
N ALA A 33 5.26 -0.45 -5.53
CA ALA A 33 5.90 0.23 -4.40
C ALA A 33 7.43 0.22 -4.53
N GLU A 34 8.02 -0.90 -4.96
CA GLU A 34 9.46 -1.00 -5.25
C GLU A 34 9.86 -0.05 -6.38
N HIS A 35 9.02 0.08 -7.42
CA HIS A 35 9.25 1.05 -8.50
C HIS A 35 9.22 2.50 -8.00
N ALA A 36 8.27 2.84 -7.13
CA ALA A 36 8.18 4.16 -6.51
C ALA A 36 9.44 4.47 -5.68
N GLU A 37 9.90 3.52 -4.87
CA GLU A 37 11.11 3.65 -4.07
C GLU A 37 12.34 3.91 -4.96
N ALA A 38 12.49 3.15 -6.06
CA ALA A 38 13.58 3.34 -7.00
C ALA A 38 13.58 4.75 -7.62
N LEU A 39 12.41 5.33 -7.90
CA LEU A 39 12.28 6.69 -8.42
C LEU A 39 12.70 7.75 -7.38
N PHE A 40 12.33 7.57 -6.11
CA PHE A 40 12.78 8.46 -5.03
C PHE A 40 14.28 8.35 -4.76
N GLN A 41 14.83 7.13 -4.75
CA GLN A 41 16.27 6.91 -4.58
C GLN A 41 17.08 7.49 -5.75
N ALA A 42 16.51 7.50 -6.96
CA ALA A 42 17.12 8.07 -8.15
C ALA A 42 17.06 9.61 -8.21
N ASP A 43 16.42 10.27 -7.23
CA ASP A 43 16.28 11.73 -7.14
C ASP A 43 16.29 12.22 -5.67
N PRO A 44 17.35 11.93 -4.91
CA PRO A 44 17.38 12.19 -3.46
C PRO A 44 17.32 13.69 -3.12
N ASN A 45 17.69 14.56 -4.06
CA ASN A 45 17.67 16.01 -3.89
C ASN A 45 16.45 16.69 -4.54
N ALA A 46 15.55 15.92 -5.18
CA ALA A 46 14.40 16.44 -5.93
C ALA A 46 14.77 17.41 -7.09
N ASP A 47 15.88 17.16 -7.78
CA ASP A 47 16.45 18.04 -8.80
C ASP A 47 16.13 17.60 -10.23
N ASN A 48 15.80 16.31 -10.43
CA ASN A 48 15.59 15.73 -11.77
C ASN A 48 14.11 15.38 -12.06
N GLY A 49 13.22 15.65 -11.10
CA GLY A 49 11.78 15.46 -11.23
C GLY A 49 11.30 14.01 -11.11
N LYS A 50 12.18 13.03 -10.85
CA LYS A 50 11.74 11.64 -10.59
C LYS A 50 11.05 11.51 -9.25
N THR A 51 11.27 12.42 -8.29
CA THR A 51 10.44 12.51 -7.07
C THR A 51 8.97 12.73 -7.41
N ASN A 52 8.67 13.58 -8.41
CA ASN A 52 7.29 13.79 -8.84
C ASN A 52 6.74 12.55 -9.56
N ARG A 53 7.56 11.89 -10.40
CA ARG A 53 7.17 10.63 -11.06
C ARG A 53 6.99 9.48 -10.07
N GLY A 54 7.71 9.48 -8.95
CA GLY A 54 7.56 8.50 -7.88
C GLY A 54 6.22 8.62 -7.15
N ARG A 55 5.49 9.73 -7.31
CA ARG A 55 4.14 9.89 -6.76
C ARG A 55 3.07 9.19 -7.58
N ASP A 56 3.24 9.08 -8.90
CA ASP A 56 2.24 8.45 -9.77
C ASP A 56 1.96 6.98 -9.35
N PRO A 57 2.99 6.14 -9.10
CA PRO A 57 2.81 4.80 -8.54
C PRO A 57 2.08 4.76 -7.20
N LEU A 58 2.20 5.80 -6.36
CA LEU A 58 1.52 5.85 -5.06
C LEU A 58 0.00 6.04 -5.22
N PHE A 59 -0.43 6.82 -6.22
CA PHE A 59 -1.84 6.97 -6.55
C PHE A 59 -2.42 5.67 -7.11
N ASP A 60 -1.66 4.92 -7.90
CA ASP A 60 -2.09 3.61 -8.40
C ASP A 60 -2.28 2.62 -7.24
N ILE A 61 -1.35 2.60 -6.27
CA ILE A 61 -1.46 1.79 -5.05
C ILE A 61 -2.71 2.19 -4.26
N GLU A 62 -2.94 3.48 -4.06
CA GLU A 62 -4.12 3.99 -3.35
C GLU A 62 -5.41 3.53 -4.03
N HIS A 63 -5.51 3.69 -5.36
CA HIS A 63 -6.67 3.27 -6.14
C HIS A 63 -6.92 1.76 -6.02
N MET A 64 -5.88 0.94 -6.09
CA MET A 64 -6.01 -0.52 -5.93
C MET A 64 -6.53 -0.92 -4.55
N VAL A 65 -6.08 -0.24 -3.49
CA VAL A 65 -6.56 -0.50 -2.12
C VAL A 65 -8.00 -0.02 -1.95
N GLN A 66 -8.34 1.18 -2.43
CA GLN A 66 -9.71 1.71 -2.39
C GLN A 66 -10.69 0.83 -3.17
N ASP A 67 -10.31 0.36 -4.35
CA ASP A 67 -11.10 -0.58 -5.15
C ASP A 67 -11.33 -1.90 -4.43
N ALA A 68 -10.33 -2.41 -3.70
CA ALA A 68 -10.47 -3.61 -2.89
C ALA A 68 -11.44 -3.38 -1.72
N CYS A 69 -11.35 -2.25 -1.02
CA CYS A 69 -12.30 -1.89 0.03
C CYS A 69 -13.73 -1.76 -0.53
N ARG A 70 -13.92 -1.04 -1.64
CA ARG A 70 -15.23 -0.87 -2.29
C ARG A 70 -15.86 -2.21 -2.64
N LYS A 71 -15.11 -3.13 -3.26
CA LYS A 71 -15.60 -4.47 -3.61
C LYS A 71 -16.02 -5.29 -2.39
N ARG A 72 -15.33 -5.13 -1.26
CA ARG A 72 -15.69 -5.82 -0.01
C ARG A 72 -16.97 -5.24 0.60
N VAL A 73 -17.13 -3.92 0.59
CA VAL A 73 -18.36 -3.23 1.01
C VAL A 73 -19.55 -3.68 0.16
N GLU A 74 -19.41 -3.68 -1.17
CA GLU A 74 -20.45 -4.18 -2.10
C GLU A 74 -20.81 -5.65 -1.83
N ALA A 75 -19.82 -6.47 -1.48
CA ALA A 75 -20.01 -7.87 -1.13
C ALA A 75 -20.50 -8.09 0.32
N LYS A 76 -20.70 -7.02 1.12
CA LYS A 76 -21.06 -7.06 2.55
C LYS A 76 -20.13 -7.94 3.38
N LEU A 77 -18.87 -8.03 2.96
CA LEU A 77 -17.86 -8.75 3.73
C LEU A 77 -17.49 -7.89 4.92
N LEU A 78 -17.72 -8.41 6.11
CA LEU A 78 -17.31 -7.73 7.33
C LEU A 78 -15.80 -7.51 7.29
N ASP A 79 -15.48 -6.35 7.80
CA ASP A 79 -14.15 -5.87 8.01
C ASP A 79 -13.61 -6.53 9.31
N GLU A 80 -12.38 -7.03 9.28
CA GLU A 80 -11.76 -7.76 10.40
C GLU A 80 -11.22 -6.74 11.42
N GLU A 81 -11.47 -6.93 12.73
CA GLU A 81 -11.06 -6.00 13.80
C GLU A 81 -9.67 -5.35 13.59
N GLY A 82 -9.65 -4.03 13.36
CA GLY A 82 -8.43 -3.22 13.18
C GLY A 82 -8.34 -2.43 11.87
N GLU A 83 -9.44 -1.82 11.45
CA GLU A 83 -9.73 -1.46 10.06
C GLU A 83 -9.17 -0.11 9.60
N ALA A 84 -8.54 -0.14 8.43
CA ALA A 84 -7.96 1.02 7.72
C ALA A 84 -8.88 1.57 6.61
N CYS A 85 -10.05 0.96 6.42
CA CYS A 85 -11.13 1.54 5.64
C CYS A 85 -12.25 1.83 6.65
N GLY A 86 -12.51 3.12 6.86
CA GLY A 86 -13.57 3.57 7.76
C GLY A 86 -14.94 3.22 7.22
N ASP A 87 -15.87 3.11 8.17
CA ASP A 87 -17.32 3.23 7.98
C ASP A 87 -17.69 4.40 7.04
#